data_AF-X1QYS7-F1
#
_entry.id   AF-X1QYS7-F1
#
_cell.length_a   1.000
_cell.length_b   1.000
_cell.length_c   1.000
_cell.angle_alpha   90.00
_cell.angle_beta   90.00
_cell.angle_gamma   90.00
#
_symmetry.space_group_name_H-M   'P 1'
#
loop_
_entity.id
_entity.type
_entity.pdbx_description
1 polymer ?
#
loop_
_entity_poly.entity_id
_entity_poly.type
_entity_poly.pdbx_seq_one_letter_code
_entity_poly.pdbx_strand_id
1 'polypeptide(L)'
;TRGATRGDGTTGEEITSNLRTVKAIPLKLFGEDNPPRIEVYGEVYMKKSDFKKLNKERTKRGENLFANPRNAAAGSVRQLDP
;
A
#
# COMPACT_ATOMS: atom_id res chain seq x y z
N THR A 1 -4.82 -12.11 -9.82
CA THR A 1 -5.16 -10.82 -9.19
C THR A 1 -4.13 -9.79 -9.59
N ARG A 2 -4.57 -8.60 -10.00
CA ARG A 2 -3.73 -7.44 -10.29
C ARG A 2 -4.14 -6.31 -9.36
N GLY A 3 -3.24 -5.38 -9.07
CA GLY A 3 -3.56 -4.16 -8.36
C GLY A 3 -2.72 -3.00 -8.86
N ALA A 4 -3.33 -1.82 -8.90
CA ALA A 4 -2.72 -0.63 -9.48
C ALA A 4 -3.00 0.60 -8.63
N THR A 5 -2.16 1.62 -8.75
CA THR A 5 -2.44 2.95 -8.21
C THR A 5 -3.54 3.63 -9.02
N ARG A 6 -4.17 4.66 -8.44
CA ARG A 6 -5.16 5.48 -9.16
C ARG A 6 -4.56 6.21 -10.37
N GLY A 7 -3.30 6.64 -10.27
CA GLY A 7 -2.65 7.51 -11.26
C GLY A 7 -3.49 8.73 -11.63
N ASP A 8 -3.73 8.94 -12.92
CA ASP A 8 -4.57 10.04 -13.46
C ASP A 8 -6.07 9.70 -13.54
N GLY A 9 -6.47 8.51 -13.07
CA GLY A 9 -7.83 7.97 -13.18
C GLY A 9 -8.07 7.12 -14.43
N THR A 10 -7.16 7.15 -15.40
CA THR A 10 -7.17 6.31 -16.61
C THR A 10 -5.98 5.35 -16.63
N THR A 11 -4.79 5.86 -16.32
CA THR A 11 -3.52 5.13 -16.26
C THR A 11 -2.94 5.21 -14.86
N GLY A 12 -2.57 4.06 -14.31
CA GLY A 12 -1.92 3.92 -13.01
C GLY A 12 -0.69 3.01 -13.09
N GLU A 13 0.03 2.92 -11.98
CA GLU A 13 1.21 2.06 -11.86
C GLU A 13 0.80 0.67 -11.36
N GLU A 14 1.38 -0.37 -11.94
CA GLU A 14 1.21 -1.76 -11.51
C GLU A 14 1.99 -1.99 -10.20
N ILE A 15 1.30 -2.36 -9.12
CA ILE A 15 1.87 -2.50 -7.76
C ILE A 15 1.36 -3.76 -7.05
N THR A 16 1.09 -4.84 -7.80
CA THR A 16 0.51 -6.07 -7.24
C THR A 16 1.35 -6.65 -6.12
N SER A 17 2.68 -6.69 -6.27
CA SER A 17 3.57 -7.27 -5.25
C SER A 17 3.49 -6.52 -3.93
N ASN A 18 3.51 -5.19 -3.97
CA ASN A 18 3.38 -4.34 -2.78
C ASN A 18 1.99 -4.49 -2.14
N LEU A 19 0.92 -4.58 -2.94
CA LEU A 19 -0.42 -4.78 -2.38
C LEU A 19 -0.58 -6.14 -1.69
N ARG A 20 0.15 -7.17 -2.13
CA ARG A 20 0.17 -8.48 -1.46
C ARG A 20 0.83 -8.45 -0.09
N THR A 21 1.66 -7.46 0.21
CA THR A 21 2.32 -7.32 1.53
C THR A 21 1.39 -6.65 2.56
N VAL A 22 0.32 -5.99 2.10
CA VAL A 22 -0.69 -5.38 2.96
C VAL A 22 -1.57 -6.46 3.59
N LYS A 23 -1.30 -6.80 4.84
CA LYS A 23 -2.03 -7.86 5.59
C LYS A 23 -3.55 -7.72 5.62
N ALA A 24 -4.06 -6.51 5.49
CA ALA A 24 -5.51 -6.25 5.47
C ALA A 24 -6.17 -6.63 4.12
N ILE A 25 -5.40 -6.81 3.06
CA ILE A 25 -5.90 -7.20 1.74
C ILE A 25 -5.84 -8.73 1.63
N PRO A 26 -6.99 -9.43 1.50
CA PRO A 26 -6.99 -10.87 1.36
C PRO A 26 -6.48 -11.28 -0.03
N LEU A 27 -5.68 -12.35 -0.10
CA LEU A 27 -5.15 -12.88 -1.37
C LEU A 27 -6.17 -13.69 -2.17
N LYS A 28 -7.26 -14.11 -1.51
CA LYS A 28 -8.42 -14.80 -2.08
C LYS A 28 -9.67 -14.23 -1.41
N LEU A 29 -10.74 -14.05 -2.18
CA LEU A 29 -12.02 -13.64 -1.63
C LEU A 29 -12.61 -14.78 -0.79
N PHE A 30 -13.29 -14.43 0.29
CA PHE A 30 -13.99 -15.38 1.15
C PHE A 30 -15.41 -15.61 0.62
N GLY A 31 -15.90 -16.86 0.66
CA GLY A 31 -17.22 -17.24 0.17
C GLY A 31 -17.19 -18.09 -1.11
N GLU A 32 -18.33 -18.70 -1.44
CA GLU A 32 -18.44 -19.67 -2.55
C GLU A 32 -18.90 -19.01 -3.88
N ASP A 33 -19.70 -17.94 -3.82
CA ASP A 33 -20.27 -17.26 -5.00
C ASP A 33 -19.51 -15.97 -5.38
N ASN A 34 -18.21 -16.10 -5.67
CA ASN A 34 -17.42 -14.95 -6.13
C ASN A 34 -17.68 -14.67 -7.63
N PRO A 35 -17.93 -13.41 -8.03
CA PRO A 35 -18.09 -13.06 -9.43
C PRO A 35 -16.82 -13.38 -10.24
N PRO A 36 -16.94 -13.73 -11.53
CA PRO A 36 -15.80 -14.17 -12.36
C PRO A 36 -14.74 -13.08 -12.53
N ARG A 37 -15.14 -11.81 -12.46
CA ARG A 37 -14.25 -10.65 -12.43
C ARG A 37 -14.83 -9.60 -11.48
N ILE A 38 -13.97 -9.04 -10.64
CA ILE A 38 -14.30 -7.95 -9.74
C ILE A 38 -13.10 -6.99 -9.63
N GLU A 39 -13.40 -5.71 -9.51
CA GLU A 39 -12.43 -4.66 -9.23
C GLU A 39 -12.86 -3.97 -7.94
N VAL A 40 -11.96 -3.96 -6.96
CA VAL A 40 -12.20 -3.36 -5.64
C VAL A 40 -11.33 -2.13 -5.53
N TYR A 41 -11.95 -1.00 -5.27
CA TYR A 41 -11.27 0.27 -5.02
C TYR A 41 -11.20 0.53 -3.52
N GLY A 42 -10.07 1.07 -3.08
CA GLY A 42 -9.83 1.40 -1.68
C GLY A 42 -8.64 2.33 -1.53
N GLU A 43 -8.36 2.69 -0.28
CA GLU A 43 -7.25 3.56 0.07
C GLU A 43 -6.26 2.82 0.98
N VAL A 44 -4.98 2.84 0.59
CA VAL A 44 -3.89 2.39 1.46
C VAL A 44 -3.40 3.57 2.26
N TYR A 45 -3.47 3.47 3.58
CA TYR A 45 -3.03 4.52 4.50
C TYR A 45 -2.19 3.93 5.63
N MET A 46 -1.43 4.80 6.30
CA MET A 46 -0.62 4.45 7.46
C MET A 46 -1.22 5.06 8.72
N LYS A 47 -1.38 4.26 9.78
CA LYS A 47 -1.84 4.76 11.08
C LYS A 47 -0.82 5.75 11.65
N LYS A 48 -1.29 6.79 12.35
CA LYS A 48 -0.43 7.80 12.99
C LYS A 48 0.60 7.18 13.95
N SER A 49 0.24 6.11 14.64
CA SER A 49 1.14 5.37 15.54
C SER A 49 2.30 4.72 14.78
N ASP A 50 2.00 4.08 13.66
CA ASP A 50 2.98 3.34 12.86
C ASP A 50 3.90 4.30 12.10
N PHE A 51 3.35 5.42 11.61
CA PHE A 51 4.13 6.53 11.07
C PHE A 51 5.16 7.08 12.07
N LYS A 52 4.74 7.31 13.33
CA LYS A 52 5.67 7.77 14.39
C LYS A 52 6.78 6.75 14.65
N LYS A 53 6.44 5.45 14.68
CA LYS A 53 7.43 4.37 14.85
C LYS A 53 8.40 4.32 13.67
N LEU A 54 7.90 4.38 12.44
CA LEU A 54 8.69 4.38 11.22
C LEU A 54 9.70 5.54 11.20
N ASN A 55 9.25 6.77 11.49
CA ASN A 55 10.17 7.90 11.55
C ASN A 55 11.19 7.75 12.69
N LYS A 56 10.81 7.19 13.85
CA LYS A 56 11.76 6.91 14.94
C LYS A 56 12.84 5.91 14.51
N GLU A 57 12.49 4.89 13.75
CA GLU A 57 13.45 3.92 13.19
C GLU A 57 14.36 4.58 12.15
N ARG A 58 13.79 5.40 11.26
CA ARG A 58 14.56 6.18 10.27
C ARG A 58 15.57 7.13 10.93
N THR A 59 15.17 7.83 11.98
CA THR A 59 16.08 8.69 12.77
C THR A 59 17.27 7.89 13.28
N LYS A 60 17.05 6.69 13.82
CA LYS A 60 18.13 5.83 14.33
C LYS A 60 19.10 5.37 13.24
N ARG A 61 18.61 5.25 11.99
CA ARG A 61 19.42 4.88 10.81
C ARG A 61 20.03 6.08 10.09
N GLY A 62 19.80 7.31 10.58
CA GLY A 62 20.26 8.53 9.89
C GLY A 62 19.55 8.80 8.56
N GLU A 63 18.38 8.19 8.34
CA GLU A 63 17.60 8.34 7.11
C GLU A 63 16.69 9.58 7.16
N ASN A 64 16.35 10.10 5.99
CA ASN A 64 15.36 11.17 5.85
C ASN A 64 13.99 10.73 6.38
N LEU A 65 13.40 11.59 7.20
CA LEU A 65 12.06 11.39 7.75
C LEU A 65 10.98 11.65 6.70
N PHE A 66 9.87 10.94 6.82
CA PHE A 66 8.68 11.27 6.07
C PHE A 66 7.98 12.47 6.70
N ALA A 67 7.55 13.42 5.86
CA ALA A 67 6.87 14.63 6.30
C ALA A 67 5.46 14.36 6.87
N ASN A 68 4.75 13.36 6.35
CA ASN A 68 3.40 13.00 6.78
C ASN A 68 3.07 11.52 6.48
N PRO A 69 2.03 10.94 7.12
CA PRO A 69 1.65 9.54 6.91
C PRO A 69 1.27 9.18 5.46
N ARG A 70 0.73 10.13 4.70
CA ARG A 70 0.37 9.92 3.28
C ARG A 70 1.62 9.67 2.44
N ASN A 71 2.67 10.47 2.63
CA ASN A 71 3.94 10.31 1.92
C ASN A 71 4.64 9.01 2.32
N ALA A 72 4.56 8.62 3.60
CA ALA A 72 5.09 7.35 4.06
C ALA A 72 4.38 6.16 3.40
N ALA A 73 3.04 6.17 3.37
CA ALA A 73 2.25 5.13 2.72
C ALA A 73 2.54 5.06 1.20
N ALA A 74 2.55 6.19 0.50
CA ALA A 74 2.85 6.23 -0.93
C ALA A 74 4.28 5.73 -1.24
N GLY A 75 5.26 6.08 -0.40
CA GLY A 75 6.64 5.61 -0.54
C GLY A 75 6.78 4.10 -0.31
N SER A 76 6.08 3.55 0.69
CA SER A 76 6.10 2.10 0.97
C SER A 76 5.37 1.27 -0.10
N VAL A 77 4.28 1.79 -0.66
CA VAL A 77 3.47 1.08 -1.66
C VAL A 77 4.14 1.08 -3.06
N ARG A 78 5.11 1.97 -3.30
CA ARG A 78 5.86 2.08 -4.56
C ARG A 78 7.29 1.55 -4.49
N GLN A 79 7.64 0.85 -3.40
CA GLN A 79 8.99 0.34 -3.22
C GLN A 79 9.26 -0.82 -4.20
N LEU A 80 10.40 -0.76 -4.90
CA LEU A 80 10.78 -1.76 -5.92
C LEU A 80 11.13 -3.14 -5.34
N ASP A 81 11.51 -3.18 -4.06
CA ASP A 81 11.72 -4.41 -3.29
C ASP A 81 10.55 -4.57 -2.31
N PRO A 82 9.58 -5.46 -2.61
CA PRO A 82 8.34 -5.62 -1.84
C PRO A 82 8.48 -6.46 -0.56
#